data_AF-A0A2M4A2E9-F1
#
_entry.id   AF-A0A2M4A2E9-F1
#
_cell.length_a   1.000
_cell.length_b   1.000
_cell.length_c   1.000
_cell.angle_alpha   90.00
_cell.angle_beta   90.00
_cell.angle_gamma   90.00
#
_symmetry.space_group_name_H-M   'P 1'
#
loop_
_entity.id
_entity.type
_entity.pdbx_description
1 polymer ?
#
loop_
_entity_poly.entity_id
_entity_poly.type
_entity_poly.pdbx_seq_one_letter_code
_entity_poly.pdbx_strand_id
1 'polypeptide(L)'
;MKMKLFLSCTLICCFQVIFQINAASLDSCSGVFGSSVKKQLCEANSYQTVNGADLDKTLDCVLKATNIVDKEGAGSFYSLYKPMQVYLSDGRKLNYNLESCMTRRLKYELPEGERAHGFYKCVMQNEARDAFKKVFNERVCK
;
A
#
# COMPACT_ATOMS: atom_id res chain seq x y z
N MET A 1 -49.58 32.53 18.36
CA MET A 1 -48.32 32.35 19.11
C MET A 1 -47.16 32.15 18.14
N LYS A 2 -46.07 32.90 18.31
CA LYS A 2 -44.78 32.70 17.63
C LYS A 2 -44.06 31.50 18.28
N MET A 3 -43.39 30.66 17.49
CA MET A 3 -41.95 30.39 17.65
C MET A 3 -41.43 29.65 16.40
N LYS A 4 -40.38 30.20 15.78
CA LYS A 4 -39.55 29.54 14.77
C LYS A 4 -38.61 28.55 15.46
N LEU A 5 -38.34 27.41 14.85
CA LEU A 5 -37.18 26.55 15.14
C LEU A 5 -36.64 26.06 13.78
N PHE A 6 -35.84 26.89 13.11
CA PHE A 6 -34.38 26.70 12.96
C PHE A 6 -34.03 25.25 12.57
N LEU A 7 -33.82 25.00 11.28
CA LEU A 7 -32.51 25.12 10.65
C LEU A 7 -31.48 24.16 11.28
N SER A 8 -31.59 22.87 10.99
CA SER A 8 -30.47 21.92 11.13
C SER A 8 -30.79 20.58 10.46
N CYS A 9 -30.72 20.53 9.13
CA CYS A 9 -30.59 19.26 8.39
C CYS A 9 -29.31 19.24 7.55
N THR A 10 -28.33 20.08 7.92
CA THR A 10 -26.98 20.14 7.36
C THR A 10 -25.99 19.27 8.14
N LEU A 11 -26.47 18.25 8.86
CA LEU A 11 -25.65 17.38 9.72
C LEU A 11 -25.79 15.88 9.43
N ILE A 12 -26.17 15.52 8.21
CA ILE A 12 -26.17 14.13 7.73
C ILE A 12 -25.63 14.20 6.29
N CYS A 13 -24.31 14.31 6.09
CA CYS A 13 -23.46 13.15 5.74
C CYS A 13 -21.96 13.54 5.75
N CYS A 14 -21.50 14.32 6.74
CA CYS A 14 -20.07 14.62 6.94
C CYS A 14 -19.27 13.42 7.53
N PHE A 15 -19.63 12.19 7.14
CA PHE A 15 -18.81 10.99 7.36
C PHE A 15 -18.27 10.47 6.04
N GLN A 16 -17.87 11.38 5.14
CA GLN A 16 -16.73 11.07 4.28
C GLN A 16 -15.49 11.12 5.20
N VAL A 17 -15.20 9.98 5.84
CA VAL A 17 -13.88 9.73 6.41
C VAL A 17 -12.94 9.71 5.21
N ILE A 18 -12.51 10.89 4.80
CA ILE A 18 -11.35 11.05 3.95
C ILE A 18 -10.21 10.56 4.84
N PHE A 19 -9.90 9.27 4.73
CA PHE A 19 -8.57 8.80 5.10
C PHE A 19 -7.63 9.59 4.20
N GLN A 20 -7.18 10.75 4.66
CA GLN A 20 -5.99 11.39 4.14
C GLN A 20 -4.86 10.42 4.47
N ILE A 21 -4.66 9.45 3.59
CA ILE A 21 -3.38 8.77 3.48
C ILE A 21 -2.45 9.90 3.04
N ASN A 22 -1.83 10.59 4.00
CA ASN A 22 -0.66 11.41 3.76
C ASN A 22 0.41 10.44 3.25
N ALA A 23 0.34 10.04 1.99
CA ALA A 23 1.42 9.36 1.31
C ALA A 23 2.60 10.33 1.44
N ALA A 24 3.65 9.93 2.15
CA ALA A 24 4.83 10.76 2.20
C ALA A 24 5.28 10.99 0.76
N SER A 25 5.73 12.20 0.46
CA SER A 25 6.21 12.50 -0.89
C SER A 25 7.29 11.49 -1.29
N LEU A 26 7.19 10.94 -2.50
CA LEU A 26 8.20 10.04 -3.07
C LEU A 26 9.47 10.78 -3.52
N ASP A 27 9.55 12.10 -3.32
CA ASP A 27 10.72 12.91 -3.64
C ASP A 27 11.99 12.40 -2.93
N SER A 28 11.85 11.88 -1.70
CA SER A 28 12.95 11.26 -0.95
C SER A 28 13.49 9.99 -1.60
N CYS A 29 12.70 9.36 -2.49
CA CYS A 29 13.09 8.17 -3.25
C CYS A 29 13.59 8.49 -4.65
N SER A 30 13.67 9.76 -5.07
CA SER A 30 14.05 10.16 -6.43
C SER A 30 15.37 9.56 -6.94
N GLY A 31 16.33 9.29 -6.05
CA GLY A 31 17.61 8.67 -6.40
C GLY A 31 17.51 7.21 -6.86
N VAL A 32 16.41 6.51 -6.54
CA VAL A 32 16.18 5.09 -6.89
C VAL A 32 14.86 4.86 -7.64
N PHE A 33 13.94 5.83 -7.59
CA PHE A 33 12.59 5.74 -8.15
C PHE A 33 12.35 6.76 -9.27
N GLY A 34 13.18 6.68 -10.32
CA GLY A 34 13.04 7.52 -11.51
C GLY A 34 11.81 7.15 -12.37
N SER A 35 11.49 8.00 -13.35
CA SER A 35 10.29 7.85 -14.21
C SER A 35 10.19 6.50 -14.92
N SER A 36 11.30 5.96 -15.43
CA SER A 36 11.35 4.64 -16.08
C SER A 36 11.02 3.50 -15.10
N VAL A 37 11.58 3.56 -13.89
CA VAL A 37 11.35 2.59 -12.81
C VAL A 37 9.91 2.66 -12.33
N LYS A 38 9.38 3.88 -12.09
CA LYS A 38 7.98 4.12 -11.77
C LYS A 38 7.07 3.51 -12.82
N LYS A 39 7.30 3.80 -14.11
CA LYS A 39 6.50 3.25 -15.21
C LYS A 39 6.46 1.72 -15.18
N GLN A 40 7.63 1.07 -15.13
CA GLN A 40 7.72 -0.40 -15.11
C GLN A 40 7.01 -1.00 -13.89
N LEU A 41 7.19 -0.43 -12.69
CA LEU A 41 6.49 -0.90 -11.49
C LEU A 41 4.98 -0.68 -11.57
N CYS A 42 4.53 0.46 -12.10
CA CYS A 42 3.10 0.80 -12.19
C CYS A 42 2.35 -0.04 -13.23
N GLU A 43 2.99 -0.38 -14.34
CA GLU A 43 2.41 -1.18 -15.44
C GLU A 43 2.49 -2.71 -15.18
N ALA A 44 3.33 -3.15 -14.24
CA ALA A 44 3.50 -4.57 -13.91
C ALA A 44 2.21 -5.19 -13.32
N ASN A 45 1.65 -6.20 -13.99
CA ASN A 45 0.52 -6.99 -13.46
C ASN A 45 0.94 -8.23 -12.66
N SER A 46 2.24 -8.53 -12.62
CA SER A 46 2.84 -9.60 -11.83
C SER A 46 4.20 -9.14 -11.31
N TYR A 47 4.77 -9.89 -10.36
CA TYR A 47 6.15 -9.65 -9.97
C TYR A 47 7.10 -9.86 -11.17
N GLN A 48 7.98 -8.90 -11.40
CA GLN A 48 9.02 -8.94 -12.44
C GLN A 48 10.24 -8.14 -12.00
N THR A 49 11.40 -8.45 -12.56
CA THR A 49 12.58 -7.59 -12.44
C THR A 49 12.32 -6.25 -13.14
N VAL A 50 12.97 -5.18 -12.68
CA VAL A 50 12.85 -3.84 -13.26
C VAL A 50 14.19 -3.42 -13.80
N ASN A 51 14.23 -3.10 -15.09
CA ASN A 51 15.48 -2.74 -15.75
C ASN A 51 16.02 -1.42 -15.21
N GLY A 52 17.31 -1.41 -14.86
CA GLY A 52 18.00 -0.24 -14.34
C GLY A 52 17.69 0.12 -12.90
N ALA A 53 17.07 -0.79 -12.13
CA ALA A 53 16.75 -0.57 -10.72
C ALA A 53 17.45 -1.59 -9.82
N ASP A 54 17.99 -1.11 -8.71
CA ASP A 54 18.25 -1.90 -7.51
C ASP A 54 16.89 -2.07 -6.80
N LEU A 55 16.23 -3.21 -7.02
CA LEU A 55 14.86 -3.43 -6.56
C LEU A 55 14.72 -3.44 -5.03
N ASP A 56 15.74 -3.92 -4.31
CA ASP A 56 15.74 -3.91 -2.85
C ASP A 56 15.66 -2.46 -2.35
N LYS A 57 16.59 -1.60 -2.79
CA LYS A 57 16.58 -0.18 -2.38
C LYS A 57 15.34 0.57 -2.87
N THR A 58 14.90 0.29 -4.10
CA THR A 58 13.74 0.94 -4.68
C THR A 58 12.48 0.63 -3.88
N LEU A 59 12.23 -0.66 -3.61
CA LEU A 59 11.03 -1.09 -2.89
C LEU A 59 11.13 -0.75 -1.40
N ASP A 60 12.31 -0.82 -0.78
CA ASP A 60 12.49 -0.37 0.60
C ASP A 60 12.10 1.11 0.76
N CYS A 61 12.60 1.98 -0.11
CA CYS A 61 12.25 3.40 -0.05
C CYS A 61 10.77 3.66 -0.33
N VAL A 62 10.26 3.19 -1.47
CA VAL A 62 8.92 3.51 -1.96
C VAL A 62 7.83 2.95 -1.03
N LEU A 63 7.99 1.71 -0.56
CA LEU A 63 6.98 1.06 0.25
C LEU A 63 6.93 1.64 1.68
N LYS A 64 8.07 2.08 2.22
CA LYS A 64 8.13 2.82 3.50
C LYS A 64 7.48 4.20 3.38
N ALA A 65 7.85 4.97 2.34
CA ALA A 65 7.29 6.30 2.10
C ALA A 65 5.76 6.27 1.91
N THR A 66 5.23 5.18 1.37
CA THR A 66 3.78 5.00 1.13
C THR A 66 3.06 4.20 2.22
N ASN A 67 3.75 3.90 3.33
CA ASN A 67 3.21 3.13 4.45
C ASN A 67 2.59 1.79 4.02
N ILE A 68 3.11 1.17 2.96
CA ILE A 68 2.78 -0.21 2.58
C ILE A 68 3.52 -1.18 3.50
N VAL A 69 4.72 -0.81 3.90
CA VAL A 69 5.52 -1.47 4.93
C VAL A 69 5.85 -0.50 6.07
N ASP A 70 6.19 -1.03 7.24
CA ASP A 70 6.72 -0.27 8.37
C ASP A 70 8.18 0.17 8.15
N LYS A 71 8.74 0.90 9.12
CA LYS A 71 10.10 1.45 9.03
C LYS A 71 11.19 0.36 8.93
N GLU A 72 10.89 -0.85 9.39
CA GLU A 72 11.75 -2.04 9.27
C GLU A 72 11.59 -2.77 7.93
N GLY A 73 10.66 -2.35 7.08
CA GLY A 73 10.38 -2.97 5.78
C GLY A 73 9.37 -4.13 5.84
N ALA A 74 8.69 -4.32 6.95
CA ALA A 74 7.70 -5.38 7.11
C ALA A 74 6.29 -4.93 6.68
N GLY A 75 5.51 -5.80 6.07
CA GLY A 75 4.14 -5.50 5.62
C GLY A 75 3.26 -4.88 6.72
N SER A 76 2.61 -3.76 6.39
CA SER A 76 1.75 -3.03 7.33
C SER A 76 0.30 -3.49 7.21
N PHE A 77 -0.07 -4.55 7.95
CA PHE A 77 -1.40 -5.18 7.86
C PHE A 77 -2.55 -4.17 7.96
N TYR A 78 -2.58 -3.35 9.01
CA TYR A 78 -3.66 -2.39 9.24
C TYR A 78 -3.73 -1.29 8.18
N SER A 79 -2.59 -0.93 7.59
CA SER A 79 -2.52 0.02 6.48
C SER A 79 -3.10 -0.56 5.19
N LEU A 80 -3.04 -1.87 5.00
CA LEU A 80 -3.41 -2.53 3.75
C LEU A 80 -4.78 -3.18 3.77
N TYR A 81 -5.16 -3.84 4.87
CA TYR A 81 -6.36 -4.68 4.92
C TYR A 81 -7.62 -3.92 4.51
N LYS A 82 -7.91 -2.79 5.17
CA LYS A 82 -9.14 -2.04 4.88
C LYS A 82 -9.18 -1.43 3.47
N PRO A 83 -8.10 -0.80 2.97
CA PRO A 83 -8.06 -0.35 1.56
C PRO A 83 -8.18 -1.49 0.54
N MET A 84 -7.57 -2.65 0.80
CA MET A 84 -7.65 -3.80 -0.09
C MET A 84 -9.02 -4.48 -0.07
N GLN A 85 -9.76 -4.40 1.05
CA GLN A 85 -11.08 -5.02 1.21
C GLN A 85 -12.13 -4.48 0.24
N VAL A 86 -11.93 -3.25 -0.28
CA VAL A 86 -12.77 -2.67 -1.35
C VAL A 86 -12.69 -3.49 -2.64
N TYR A 87 -11.54 -4.12 -2.88
CA TYR A 87 -11.23 -4.86 -4.12
C TYR A 87 -11.26 -6.38 -3.94
N LEU A 88 -11.04 -6.88 -2.71
CA LEU A 88 -11.18 -8.27 -2.34
C LEU A 88 -12.04 -8.37 -1.07
N SER A 89 -13.35 -8.55 -1.25
CA SER A 89 -14.35 -8.48 -0.17
C SER A 89 -14.39 -9.72 0.72
N ASP A 90 -13.89 -10.87 0.25
CA ASP A 90 -13.69 -12.05 1.09
C ASP A 90 -12.59 -11.77 2.12
N GLY A 91 -13.01 -11.33 3.31
CA GLY A 91 -12.11 -10.97 4.39
C GLY A 91 -11.25 -12.13 4.89
N ARG A 92 -11.74 -13.38 4.84
CA ARG A 92 -10.93 -14.54 5.25
C ARG A 92 -9.80 -14.78 4.26
N LYS A 93 -10.13 -14.73 2.97
CA LYS A 93 -9.15 -14.85 1.89
C LYS A 93 -8.12 -13.72 1.91
N LEU A 94 -8.57 -12.47 2.08
CA LEU A 94 -7.69 -11.31 2.19
C LEU A 94 -6.75 -11.42 3.40
N ASN A 95 -7.30 -11.77 4.56
CA ASN A 95 -6.53 -11.96 5.78
C ASN A 95 -5.44 -13.02 5.60
N TYR A 96 -5.84 -14.20 5.09
CA TYR A 96 -4.91 -15.30 4.84
C TYR A 96 -3.76 -14.88 3.90
N ASN A 97 -4.09 -14.24 2.78
CA ASN A 97 -3.07 -13.83 1.80
C ASN A 97 -2.11 -12.77 2.35
N LEU A 98 -2.60 -11.77 3.10
CA LEU A 98 -1.73 -10.76 3.71
C LEU A 98 -0.84 -11.34 4.81
N GLU A 99 -1.41 -12.10 5.74
CA GLU A 99 -0.67 -12.73 6.84
C GLU A 99 0.40 -13.71 6.31
N SER A 100 0.10 -14.45 5.23
CA SER A 100 1.06 -15.37 4.60
C SER A 100 2.33 -14.67 4.08
N CYS A 101 2.26 -13.35 3.85
CA CYS A 101 3.39 -12.53 3.41
C CYS A 101 4.03 -11.70 4.54
N MET A 102 3.51 -11.79 5.76
CA MET A 102 4.03 -11.07 6.94
C MET A 102 4.68 -12.03 7.95
N THR A 103 5.25 -13.13 7.44
CA THR A 103 5.89 -14.16 8.27
C THR A 103 7.12 -13.63 9.00
N ARG A 104 7.50 -14.31 10.09
CA ARG A 104 8.74 -14.05 10.82
C ARG A 104 9.96 -13.99 9.89
N ARG A 105 10.03 -14.88 8.90
CA ARG A 105 11.10 -14.93 7.91
C ARG A 105 11.21 -13.63 7.12
N LEU A 106 10.10 -13.19 6.53
CA LEU A 106 10.07 -11.96 5.73
C LEU A 106 10.25 -10.70 6.57
N LYS A 107 9.87 -10.74 7.85
CA LYS A 107 9.96 -9.60 8.76
C LYS A 107 11.31 -9.44 9.47
N TYR A 108 11.95 -10.54 9.87
CA TYR A 108 13.09 -10.50 10.80
C TYR A 108 14.33 -11.25 10.31
N GLU A 109 14.19 -12.23 9.42
CA GLU A 109 15.31 -13.08 8.98
C GLU A 109 15.94 -12.60 7.68
N LEU A 110 15.18 -11.84 6.87
CA LEU A 110 15.76 -11.14 5.73
C LEU A 110 16.63 -9.96 6.20
N PRO A 111 17.74 -9.67 5.50
CA PRO A 111 18.54 -8.48 5.70
C PRO A 111 17.69 -7.19 5.66
N GLU A 112 18.11 -6.20 6.42
CA GLU A 112 17.54 -4.85 6.32
C GLU A 112 17.73 -4.33 4.89
N GLY A 113 16.65 -3.82 4.28
CA GLY A 113 16.61 -3.44 2.87
C GLY A 113 15.97 -4.48 1.93
N GLU A 114 16.04 -5.77 2.26
CA GLU A 114 15.43 -6.84 1.43
C GLU A 114 13.99 -7.18 1.86
N ARG A 115 13.60 -6.82 3.09
CA ARG A 115 12.30 -7.17 3.69
C ARG A 115 11.11 -6.64 2.90
N ALA A 116 11.18 -5.36 2.52
CA ALA A 116 10.12 -4.69 1.76
C ALA A 116 9.93 -5.34 0.38
N HIS A 117 11.05 -5.70 -0.25
CA HIS A 117 11.04 -6.44 -1.51
C HIS A 117 10.46 -7.85 -1.32
N GLY A 118 10.87 -8.59 -0.30
CA GLY A 118 10.33 -9.91 0.03
C GLY A 118 8.81 -9.88 0.24
N PHE A 119 8.32 -8.89 0.99
CA PHE A 119 6.88 -8.65 1.17
C PHE A 119 6.17 -8.38 -0.17
N TYR A 120 6.66 -7.41 -0.94
CA TYR A 120 6.09 -7.05 -2.24
C TYR A 120 6.02 -8.24 -3.20
N LYS A 121 7.12 -8.99 -3.31
CA LYS A 121 7.20 -10.18 -4.15
C LYS A 121 6.17 -11.21 -3.74
N CYS A 122 6.05 -11.50 -2.45
CA CYS A 122 5.08 -12.46 -1.93
C CYS A 122 3.63 -12.09 -2.29
N VAL A 123 3.22 -10.83 -2.03
CA VAL A 123 1.84 -10.40 -2.31
C VAL A 123 1.57 -10.34 -3.80
N MET A 124 2.55 -9.92 -4.62
CA MET A 124 2.42 -9.89 -6.08
C MET A 124 2.33 -11.28 -6.73
N GLN A 125 2.61 -12.34 -5.97
CA GLN A 125 2.56 -13.74 -6.42
C GLN A 125 1.37 -14.54 -5.84
N ASN A 126 0.53 -13.94 -5.00
CA ASN A 126 -0.61 -14.62 -4.38
C ASN A 126 -1.98 -14.08 -4.87
N GLU A 127 -3.06 -14.60 -4.30
CA GLU A 127 -4.43 -14.31 -4.76
C GLU A 127 -4.93 -12.90 -4.36
N ALA A 128 -4.23 -12.19 -3.49
CA ALA A 128 -4.52 -10.80 -3.13
C ALA A 128 -3.81 -9.78 -4.05
N ARG A 129 -3.01 -10.24 -5.03
CA ARG A 129 -2.24 -9.41 -5.96
C ARG A 129 -3.06 -8.27 -6.57
N ASP A 130 -4.23 -8.57 -7.12
CA ASP A 130 -4.99 -7.56 -7.87
C ASP A 130 -5.51 -6.45 -6.93
N ALA A 131 -6.00 -6.82 -5.74
CA ALA A 131 -6.40 -5.87 -4.71
C ALA A 131 -5.21 -5.05 -4.20
N PHE A 132 -4.07 -5.69 -3.98
CA PHE A 132 -2.83 -5.03 -3.56
C PHE A 132 -2.37 -4.03 -4.62
N LYS A 133 -2.42 -4.41 -5.90
CA LYS A 133 -1.98 -3.58 -7.01
C LYS A 133 -2.81 -2.30 -7.14
N LYS A 134 -4.12 -2.35 -6.85
CA LYS A 134 -4.97 -1.15 -6.78
C LYS A 134 -4.49 -0.19 -5.70
N VAL A 135 -4.27 -0.67 -4.48
CA VAL A 135 -3.78 0.15 -3.36
C VAL A 135 -2.36 0.66 -3.61
N PHE A 136 -1.48 -0.17 -4.16
CA PHE A 136 -0.13 0.23 -4.57
C PHE A 136 -0.19 1.37 -5.58
N ASN A 137 -0.98 1.23 -6.66
CA ASN A 137 -1.08 2.27 -7.68
C ASN A 137 -1.67 3.58 -7.11
N GLU A 138 -2.62 3.49 -6.19
CA GLU A 138 -3.20 4.67 -5.53
C GLU A 138 -2.21 5.48 -4.71
N ARG A 139 -1.16 4.83 -4.17
CA ARG A 139 -0.17 5.47 -3.30
C ARG A 139 1.14 5.79 -4.01
N VAL A 140 1.51 4.99 -5.01
CA VAL A 140 2.82 5.03 -5.67
C VAL A 140 2.75 5.62 -7.08
N CYS A 141 1.65 5.37 -7.80
CA CYS A 141 1.56 5.62 -9.25
C CYS A 141 0.75 6.84 -9.65
N LYS A 142 0.09 7.49 -8.69
CA LYS A 142 -0.56 8.79 -8.91
C LYS A 142 0.46 9.91 -9.12
#